data_AF-A0A957S1E6-F1
#
_entry.id   AF-A0A957S1E6-F1
#
_cell.length_a   1.000
_cell.length_b   1.000
_cell.length_c   1.000
_cell.angle_alpha   90.00
_cell.angle_beta   90.00
_cell.angle_gamma   90.00
#
_symmetry.space_group_name_H-M   'P 1'
#
loop_
_entity.id
_entity.type
_entity.pdbx_description
1 polymer ?
#
loop_
_entity_poly.entity_id
_entity_poly.type
_entity_poly.pdbx_seq_one_letter_code
_entity_poly.pdbx_strand_id
1 'polypeptide(L)'
;MRANPRRDESAARRLSRWMRAGAPVVICAGALWILLHALPASGMALHAAPPLPAFPNGIAAGDVTTTTAVLWARTTVTGDLTFAVTGLPTRTARVVDVTRPVTVVVTGLDPGIAVGYTVTTALGDTLHGRVRTPAADGFHGLRFGVSGDWRGELAPYPALGNVTARDLDFFVALGDTVYADVPSPAVDKPQAETVAEFRAKHAEVYGTHLDMNTWAEIRADTAIFAMVDDHEVMNDFAGGAPAAADPRFPETDGLVNETVLYARGMQAFTAYNPLAATVYAATDDARTAGRPKL
;
A
#
# COMPACT_ATOMS: atom_id res chain seq x y z
N MET A 1 -38.76 32.99 -5.85
CA MET A 1 -38.03 32.83 -4.57
C MET A 1 -36.87 31.89 -4.79
N ARG A 2 -35.63 32.42 -4.78
CA ARG A 2 -34.39 31.63 -4.84
C ARG A 2 -33.82 31.51 -3.44
N ALA A 3 -33.35 30.34 -3.06
CA ALA A 3 -32.29 30.17 -2.07
C ALA A 3 -31.48 28.91 -2.38
N ASN A 4 -30.18 29.07 -2.27
CA ASN A 4 -29.09 28.14 -2.57
C ASN A 4 -28.38 27.82 -1.24
N PRO A 5 -27.94 26.59 -0.95
CA PRO A 5 -26.88 26.35 0.00
C PRO A 5 -25.57 25.93 -0.69
N ARG A 6 -24.52 26.60 -0.22
CA ARG A 6 -23.14 26.63 -0.70
C ARG A 6 -22.49 25.24 -0.62
N ARG A 7 -21.74 24.88 -1.68
CA ARG A 7 -20.73 23.82 -1.67
C ARG A 7 -19.41 24.40 -1.18
N ASP A 8 -18.72 23.61 -0.36
CA ASP A 8 -17.42 23.90 0.23
C ASP A 8 -16.32 23.86 -0.85
N GLU A 9 -15.72 25.01 -1.15
CA GLU A 9 -14.65 25.23 -2.14
C GLU A 9 -13.24 25.19 -1.53
N SER A 10 -13.03 24.49 -0.40
CA SER A 10 -11.74 24.52 0.32
C SER A 10 -10.64 23.62 -0.27
N ALA A 11 -10.98 22.57 -1.04
CA ALA A 11 -9.99 21.63 -1.58
C ALA A 11 -9.26 22.13 -2.85
N ALA A 12 -9.94 22.93 -3.69
CA ALA A 12 -9.42 23.31 -5.01
C ALA A 12 -8.37 24.43 -4.99
N ARG A 13 -8.15 25.11 -3.85
CA ARG A 13 -7.27 26.29 -3.75
C ARG A 13 -5.82 25.98 -3.37
N ARG A 14 -5.45 24.73 -3.11
CA ARG A 14 -4.09 24.37 -2.65
C ARG A 14 -3.08 24.06 -3.77
N LEU A 15 -3.50 23.98 -5.03
CA LEU A 15 -2.66 23.52 -6.15
C LEU A 15 -2.01 24.61 -7.02
N SER A 16 -2.21 25.91 -6.77
CA SER A 16 -1.84 26.98 -7.72
C SER A 16 -0.67 27.89 -7.30
N ARG A 17 0.24 27.45 -6.41
CA ARG A 17 1.25 28.37 -5.83
C ARG A 17 2.70 27.91 -5.86
N TRP A 18 3.16 27.27 -6.94
CA TRP A 18 4.59 26.95 -7.08
C TRP A 18 5.10 27.05 -8.51
N MET A 19 5.16 28.27 -9.04
CA MET A 19 6.11 28.64 -10.10
C MET A 19 6.45 30.13 -9.97
N ARG A 20 7.77 30.43 -9.91
CA ARG A 20 8.47 31.73 -9.96
C ARG A 20 9.09 32.19 -8.64
N ALA A 21 10.42 32.05 -8.53
CA ALA A 21 11.34 33.20 -8.50
C ALA A 21 12.80 32.71 -8.37
N GLY A 22 13.58 32.90 -9.43
CA GLY A 22 15.04 32.90 -9.34
C GLY A 22 15.54 34.31 -9.03
N ALA A 23 16.60 34.42 -8.24
CA ALA A 23 17.40 35.64 -8.11
C ALA A 23 18.89 35.26 -7.87
N PRO A 24 19.85 36.06 -8.36
CA PRO A 24 21.24 35.66 -8.53
C PRO A 24 22.10 35.90 -7.28
N VAL A 25 23.16 35.12 -7.16
CA VAL A 25 24.23 35.29 -6.17
C VAL A 25 25.21 36.35 -6.67
N VAL A 26 25.48 37.37 -5.85
CA VAL A 26 26.57 38.35 -6.04
C VAL A 26 27.62 38.08 -4.97
N ILE A 27 28.87 37.83 -5.38
CA ILE A 27 30.03 37.68 -4.50
C ILE A 27 30.75 39.03 -4.45
N CYS A 28 30.83 39.64 -3.27
CA CYS A 28 31.76 40.73 -2.98
C CYS A 28 32.62 40.34 -1.76
N ALA A 29 33.94 40.39 -1.95
CA ALA A 29 34.95 40.18 -0.92
C ALA A 29 35.17 41.47 -0.11
N GLY A 30 35.36 41.34 1.22
CA GLY A 30 35.73 42.48 2.06
C GLY A 30 35.82 42.18 3.56
N ALA A 31 37.06 42.06 4.04
CA ALA A 31 37.61 42.36 5.37
C ALA A 31 36.84 41.95 6.65
N LEU A 32 37.50 41.05 7.39
CA LEU A 32 37.18 40.51 8.72
C LEU A 32 37.47 41.52 9.83
N TRP A 33 36.46 41.90 10.62
CA TRP A 33 36.60 42.48 11.96
C TRP A 33 35.80 41.61 12.94
N ILE A 34 36.50 40.90 13.82
CA ILE A 34 35.88 40.04 14.84
C ILE A 34 35.50 40.92 16.03
N LEU A 35 34.22 41.22 16.16
CA LEU A 35 33.62 41.76 17.38
C LEU A 35 32.92 40.59 18.10
N LEU A 36 33.47 40.17 19.24
CA LEU A 36 32.90 39.09 20.05
C LEU A 36 31.64 39.62 20.75
N HIS A 37 30.47 39.36 20.17
CA HIS A 37 29.19 39.49 20.85
C HIS A 37 28.73 38.10 21.26
N ALA A 38 28.56 37.91 22.58
CA ALA A 38 27.96 36.72 23.15
C ALA A 38 26.51 36.62 22.66
N LEU A 39 26.28 35.79 21.64
CA LEU A 39 24.95 35.38 21.24
C LEU A 39 24.39 34.45 22.33
N PRO A 40 23.17 34.68 22.84
CA PRO A 40 22.54 33.71 23.71
C PRO A 40 22.35 32.41 22.91
N ALA A 41 22.83 31.31 23.48
CA ALA A 41 22.59 29.97 22.96
C ALA A 41 21.07 29.73 22.93
N SER A 42 20.47 30.02 21.78
CA SER A 42 19.11 29.62 21.48
C SER A 42 19.16 28.10 21.39
N GLY A 43 18.61 27.43 22.41
CA GLY A 43 18.50 25.99 22.43
C GLY A 43 17.80 25.56 21.15
N MET A 44 18.50 24.78 20.31
CA MET A 44 17.82 23.96 19.31
C MET A 44 16.91 23.03 20.09
N ALA A 45 15.63 23.36 20.16
CA ALA A 45 14.61 22.42 20.54
C ALA A 45 14.71 21.28 19.52
N LEU A 46 15.27 20.15 19.95
CA LEU A 46 15.23 18.91 19.22
C LEU A 46 13.75 18.59 19.05
N HIS A 47 13.18 18.94 17.90
CA HIS A 47 11.82 18.58 17.56
C HIS A 47 11.84 17.05 17.47
N ALA A 48 11.33 16.39 18.51
CA ALA A 48 11.08 14.96 18.46
C ALA A 48 10.25 14.71 17.20
N ALA A 49 10.70 13.78 16.36
CA ALA A 49 9.89 13.34 15.24
C ALA A 49 8.50 12.96 15.77
N PRO A 50 7.41 13.37 15.09
CA PRO A 50 6.08 12.98 15.52
C PRO A 50 6.02 11.44 15.63
N PRO A 51 5.33 10.91 16.66
CA PRO A 51 5.20 9.46 16.81
C PRO A 51 4.56 8.88 15.55
N LEU A 52 5.04 7.70 15.13
CA LEU A 52 4.47 7.01 13.99
C LEU A 52 2.97 6.75 14.24
N PRO A 53 2.10 6.96 13.24
CA PRO A 53 0.68 6.65 13.39
C PRO A 53 0.48 5.16 13.72
N ALA A 54 -0.57 4.86 14.49
CA ALA A 54 -0.91 3.49 14.89
C ALA A 54 -1.12 2.54 13.69
N PHE A 55 -1.55 3.10 12.55
CA PHE A 55 -1.75 2.42 11.27
C PHE A 55 -0.95 3.12 10.16
N PRO A 56 0.36 2.85 10.05
CA PRO A 56 1.25 3.57 9.12
C PRO A 56 0.91 3.35 7.65
N ASN A 57 0.20 2.27 7.34
CA ASN A 57 -0.21 1.93 5.97
C ASN A 57 -1.74 1.82 5.82
N GLY A 58 -2.49 2.36 6.79
CA GLY A 58 -3.94 2.26 6.83
C GLY A 58 -4.46 0.83 7.02
N ILE A 59 -5.69 0.63 6.52
CA ILE A 59 -6.42 -0.64 6.51
C ILE A 59 -6.87 -0.92 5.08
N ALA A 60 -7.19 -2.18 4.79
CA ALA A 60 -7.66 -2.54 3.46
C ALA A 60 -8.71 -3.65 3.49
N ALA A 61 -9.50 -3.70 2.42
CA ALA A 61 -10.32 -4.85 2.06
C ALA A 61 -10.01 -5.30 0.62
N GLY A 62 -10.12 -6.58 0.35
CA GLY A 62 -9.89 -7.18 -0.96
C GLY A 62 -10.35 -8.63 -1.02
N ASP A 63 -10.10 -9.27 -2.16
CA ASP A 63 -10.57 -10.63 -2.47
C ASP A 63 -12.02 -10.85 -2.03
N VAL A 64 -12.85 -9.89 -2.42
CA VAL A 64 -14.26 -9.83 -2.03
C VAL A 64 -15.06 -10.73 -2.96
N THR A 65 -15.83 -11.62 -2.37
CA THR A 65 -16.84 -12.42 -3.07
C THR A 65 -18.24 -11.90 -2.72
N THR A 66 -19.28 -12.52 -3.26
CA THR A 66 -20.67 -12.20 -2.87
C THR A 66 -20.95 -12.40 -1.38
N THR A 67 -20.13 -13.18 -0.66
CA THR A 67 -20.37 -13.53 0.75
C THR A 67 -19.15 -13.45 1.67
N THR A 68 -17.97 -13.11 1.14
CA THR A 68 -16.71 -13.06 1.90
C THR A 68 -15.88 -11.83 1.54
N ALA A 69 -15.01 -11.42 2.44
CA ALA A 69 -13.98 -10.41 2.19
C ALA A 69 -12.73 -10.72 3.00
N VAL A 70 -11.55 -10.38 2.47
CA VAL A 70 -10.29 -10.36 3.21
C VAL A 70 -10.08 -8.95 3.74
N LEU A 71 -10.02 -8.82 5.06
CA LEU A 71 -9.65 -7.57 5.72
C LEU A 71 -8.18 -7.62 6.11
N TRP A 72 -7.49 -6.49 5.96
CA TRP A 72 -6.05 -6.36 6.12
C TRP A 72 -5.73 -5.13 6.95
N ALA A 73 -4.70 -5.21 7.78
CA ALA A 73 -4.14 -4.03 8.44
C ALA A 73 -2.69 -4.27 8.87
N ARG A 74 -1.91 -3.19 8.86
CA ARG A 74 -0.60 -3.11 9.51
C ARG A 74 -0.64 -2.08 10.62
N THR A 75 -0.09 -2.43 11.77
CA THR A 75 -0.01 -1.56 12.95
C THR A 75 1.40 -1.49 13.52
N THR A 76 1.72 -0.38 14.19
CA THR A 76 2.94 -0.20 14.99
C THR A 76 2.86 -0.82 16.39
N VAL A 77 1.71 -1.41 16.74
CA VAL A 77 1.42 -1.98 18.06
C VAL A 77 1.39 -3.51 17.96
N THR A 78 2.20 -4.20 18.78
CA THR A 78 2.05 -5.65 18.97
C THR A 78 0.86 -5.95 19.87
N GLY A 79 0.21 -7.09 19.66
CA GLY A 79 -0.99 -7.45 20.39
C GLY A 79 -2.13 -7.91 19.51
N ASP A 80 -3.33 -7.92 20.07
CA ASP A 80 -4.53 -8.31 19.35
C ASP A 80 -4.99 -7.17 18.44
N LEU A 81 -5.18 -7.46 17.16
CA LEU A 81 -5.78 -6.56 16.18
C LEU A 81 -7.18 -7.07 15.86
N THR A 82 -8.18 -6.27 16.20
CA THR A 82 -9.58 -6.67 16.18
C THR A 82 -10.29 -6.05 14.98
N PHE A 83 -11.04 -6.85 14.24
CA PHE A 83 -11.79 -6.48 13.05
C PHE A 83 -13.28 -6.71 13.31
N ALA A 84 -14.06 -5.65 13.33
CA ALA A 84 -15.50 -5.69 13.53
C ALA A 84 -16.22 -5.22 12.26
N VAL A 85 -16.98 -6.11 11.62
CA VAL A 85 -17.86 -5.79 10.50
C VAL A 85 -19.28 -5.64 11.02
N THR A 86 -20.00 -4.63 10.55
CA THR A 86 -21.36 -4.35 11.02
C THR A 86 -22.27 -5.55 10.78
N GLY A 87 -22.89 -6.06 11.84
CA GLY A 87 -23.81 -7.20 11.78
C GLY A 87 -23.15 -8.59 11.77
N LEU A 88 -21.82 -8.68 11.84
CA LEU A 88 -21.10 -9.96 11.83
C LEU A 88 -20.25 -10.17 13.11
N PRO A 89 -19.91 -11.43 13.43
CA PRO A 89 -18.97 -11.71 14.52
C PRO A 89 -17.60 -11.08 14.30
N THR A 90 -17.05 -10.51 15.37
CA THR A 90 -15.70 -9.96 15.41
C THR A 90 -14.65 -11.02 15.07
N ARG A 91 -13.61 -10.63 14.33
CA ARG A 91 -12.40 -11.42 14.08
C ARG A 91 -11.21 -10.76 14.76
N THR A 92 -10.25 -11.57 15.21
CA THR A 92 -9.04 -11.06 15.84
C THR A 92 -7.83 -11.79 15.26
N ALA A 93 -6.77 -11.05 14.99
CA ALA A 93 -5.46 -11.60 14.60
C ALA A 93 -4.38 -11.07 15.55
N ARG A 94 -3.39 -11.92 15.88
CA ARG A 94 -2.28 -11.52 16.75
C ARG A 94 -1.14 -10.91 15.94
N VAL A 95 -0.79 -9.67 16.24
CA VAL A 95 0.38 -8.98 15.71
C VAL A 95 1.58 -9.29 16.59
N VAL A 96 2.54 -10.04 16.04
CA VAL A 96 3.82 -10.39 16.70
C VAL A 96 5.03 -9.69 16.07
N ASP A 97 4.89 -9.24 14.83
CA ASP A 97 5.90 -8.56 14.04
C ASP A 97 5.22 -7.38 13.35
N VAL A 98 5.54 -6.16 13.77
CA VAL A 98 4.93 -4.92 13.24
C VAL A 98 5.33 -4.64 11.79
N THR A 99 6.30 -5.35 11.23
CA THR A 99 6.64 -5.25 9.79
C THR A 99 5.79 -6.18 8.93
N ARG A 100 5.05 -7.12 9.55
CA ARG A 100 4.18 -8.08 8.88
C ARG A 100 2.71 -7.73 9.16
N PRO A 101 1.99 -7.16 8.17
CA PRO A 101 0.55 -6.97 8.28
C PRO A 101 -0.17 -8.29 8.56
N VAL A 102 -1.40 -8.20 9.07
CA VAL A 102 -2.26 -9.36 9.32
C VAL A 102 -3.53 -9.27 8.49
N THR A 103 -4.05 -10.43 8.11
CA THR A 103 -5.33 -10.57 7.42
C THR A 103 -6.31 -11.43 8.21
N VAL A 104 -7.60 -11.16 8.03
CA VAL A 104 -8.70 -12.01 8.48
C VAL A 104 -9.71 -12.20 7.35
N VAL A 105 -10.26 -13.40 7.24
CA VAL A 105 -11.38 -13.67 6.33
C VAL A 105 -12.68 -13.45 7.09
N VAL A 106 -13.53 -12.57 6.54
CA VAL A 106 -14.90 -12.38 6.99
C VAL A 106 -15.82 -13.15 6.05
N THR A 107 -16.84 -13.79 6.62
CA THR A 107 -17.80 -14.64 5.92
C THR A 107 -19.21 -14.28 6.34
N GLY A 108 -20.20 -14.60 5.51
CA GLY A 108 -21.61 -14.34 5.80
C GLY A 108 -22.04 -12.91 5.46
N LEU A 109 -21.33 -12.26 4.54
CA LEU A 109 -21.76 -10.99 3.97
C LEU A 109 -22.98 -11.23 3.05
N ASP A 110 -23.90 -10.28 3.00
CA ASP A 110 -24.96 -10.28 2.00
C ASP A 110 -24.41 -9.84 0.63
N PRO A 111 -24.94 -10.35 -0.50
CA PRO A 111 -24.55 -9.87 -1.83
C PRO A 111 -25.05 -8.43 -2.11
N GLY A 112 -24.27 -7.67 -2.88
CA GLY A 112 -24.66 -6.37 -3.43
C GLY A 112 -24.77 -5.23 -2.42
N ILE A 113 -24.20 -5.38 -1.21
CA ILE A 113 -24.26 -4.36 -0.16
C ILE A 113 -22.89 -3.76 0.13
N ALA A 114 -22.88 -2.50 0.56
CA ALA A 114 -21.71 -1.88 1.15
C ALA A 114 -21.83 -1.90 2.68
N VAL A 115 -20.86 -2.50 3.37
CA VAL A 115 -20.85 -2.63 4.83
C VAL A 115 -19.61 -1.98 5.43
N GLY A 116 -19.79 -1.29 6.55
CA GLY A 116 -18.69 -0.68 7.31
C GLY A 116 -17.97 -1.69 8.18
N TYR A 117 -16.65 -1.52 8.32
CA TYR A 117 -15.83 -2.26 9.26
C TYR A 117 -14.91 -1.33 10.06
N THR A 118 -14.56 -1.75 11.27
CA THR A 118 -13.64 -1.05 12.17
C THR A 118 -12.48 -1.98 12.52
N VAL A 119 -11.27 -1.45 12.50
CA VAL A 119 -10.07 -2.14 12.96
C VAL A 119 -9.57 -1.44 14.22
N THR A 120 -9.33 -2.19 15.29
CA THR A 120 -8.94 -1.67 16.62
C THR A 120 -7.65 -2.35 17.08
N THR A 121 -6.63 -1.56 17.42
CA THR A 121 -5.35 -2.04 17.98
C THR A 121 -5.52 -2.49 19.43
N ALA A 122 -4.53 -3.20 19.97
CA ALA A 122 -4.50 -3.59 21.38
C ALA A 122 -4.47 -2.40 22.36
N LEU A 123 -4.10 -1.20 21.87
CA LEU A 123 -4.10 0.04 22.65
C LEU A 123 -5.36 0.89 22.44
N GLY A 124 -6.30 0.43 21.61
CA GLY A 124 -7.58 1.09 21.39
C GLY A 124 -7.61 2.08 20.22
N ASP A 125 -6.54 2.24 19.45
CA ASP A 125 -6.56 3.06 18.24
C ASP A 125 -7.46 2.42 17.18
N THR A 126 -8.24 3.24 16.47
CA THR A 126 -9.22 2.75 15.50
C THR A 126 -9.07 3.38 14.12
N LEU A 127 -9.28 2.58 13.08
CA LEU A 127 -9.60 3.07 11.73
C LEU A 127 -10.90 2.42 11.23
N HIS A 128 -11.61 3.14 10.36
CA HIS A 128 -12.86 2.71 9.77
C HIS A 128 -12.72 2.58 8.27
N GLY A 129 -13.31 1.53 7.71
CA GLY A 129 -13.36 1.30 6.28
C GLY A 129 -14.72 0.78 5.85
N ARG A 130 -14.87 0.55 4.55
CA ARG A 130 -16.06 -0.01 3.92
C ARG A 130 -15.64 -1.07 2.91
N VAL A 131 -16.46 -2.10 2.77
CA VAL A 131 -16.33 -3.10 1.71
C VAL A 131 -17.67 -3.27 1.01
N ARG A 132 -17.66 -3.36 -0.31
CA ARG A 132 -18.86 -3.62 -1.12
C ARG A 132 -18.77 -5.02 -1.72
N THR A 133 -19.77 -5.86 -1.43
CA THR A 133 -19.88 -7.17 -2.07
C THR A 133 -20.46 -7.05 -3.48
N PRO A 134 -20.02 -7.86 -4.44
CA PRO A 134 -20.70 -8.00 -5.72
C PRO A 134 -22.17 -8.41 -5.51
N ALA A 135 -23.04 -7.97 -6.43
CA ALA A 135 -24.43 -8.44 -6.47
C ALA A 135 -24.48 -9.97 -6.67
N ALA A 136 -25.64 -10.56 -6.34
CA ALA A 136 -25.90 -11.96 -6.68
C ALA A 136 -25.88 -12.17 -8.20
N ASP A 137 -25.85 -13.44 -8.63
CA ASP A 137 -25.79 -13.80 -10.05
C ASP A 137 -26.90 -13.11 -10.88
N GLY A 138 -26.49 -12.47 -11.98
CA GLY A 138 -27.40 -11.70 -12.83
C GLY A 138 -26.68 -10.67 -13.72
N PHE A 139 -27.46 -9.82 -14.39
CA PHE A 139 -26.95 -8.72 -15.19
C PHE A 139 -26.98 -7.42 -14.39
N HIS A 140 -25.82 -7.01 -13.90
CA HIS A 140 -25.64 -5.80 -13.11
C HIS A 140 -24.62 -4.88 -13.78
N GLY A 141 -24.84 -3.56 -13.67
CA GLY A 141 -23.82 -2.60 -14.04
C GLY A 141 -22.64 -2.69 -13.07
N LEU A 142 -21.44 -2.43 -13.57
CA LEU A 142 -20.21 -2.42 -12.79
C LEU A 142 -19.42 -1.15 -13.08
N ARG A 143 -18.85 -0.55 -12.04
CA ARG A 143 -17.89 0.54 -12.13
C ARG A 143 -16.63 0.16 -11.35
N PHE A 144 -15.51 0.01 -12.04
CA PHE A 144 -14.23 -0.28 -11.40
C PHE A 144 -13.14 0.67 -11.90
N GLY A 145 -12.10 0.80 -11.08
CA GLY A 145 -10.88 1.53 -11.40
C GLY A 145 -9.74 0.56 -11.64
N VAL A 146 -8.74 0.99 -12.42
CA VAL A 146 -7.53 0.21 -12.69
C VAL A 146 -6.34 1.16 -12.73
N SER A 147 -5.23 0.75 -12.13
CA SER A 147 -3.92 1.38 -12.32
C SER A 147 -2.84 0.33 -12.03
N GLY A 148 -1.66 0.49 -12.61
CA GLY A 148 -0.42 -0.16 -12.21
C GLY A 148 0.68 0.89 -12.05
N ASP A 149 1.92 0.44 -11.96
CA ASP A 149 3.12 1.24 -12.19
C ASP A 149 3.36 2.35 -11.14
N TRP A 150 3.61 1.98 -9.88
CA TRP A 150 3.97 2.96 -8.86
C TRP A 150 5.18 2.59 -8.00
N ARG A 151 5.98 3.62 -7.73
CA ARG A 151 7.19 3.58 -6.92
C ARG A 151 6.99 4.35 -5.63
N GLY A 152 7.36 3.76 -4.50
CA GLY A 152 7.07 4.29 -3.17
C GLY A 152 7.55 5.73 -2.95
N GLU A 153 8.72 6.06 -3.47
CA GLU A 153 9.35 7.38 -3.36
C GLU A 153 8.73 8.46 -4.26
N LEU A 154 7.83 8.09 -5.17
CA LEU A 154 7.13 9.01 -6.06
C LEU A 154 5.72 9.37 -5.55
N ALA A 155 5.32 8.84 -4.39
CA ALA A 155 4.10 9.25 -3.72
C ALA A 155 4.15 10.74 -3.29
N PRO A 156 2.99 11.43 -3.15
CA PRO A 156 1.61 10.94 -3.29
C PRO A 156 1.14 10.95 -4.75
N TYR A 157 0.66 9.81 -5.26
CA TYR A 157 0.31 9.59 -6.68
C TYR A 157 -0.90 10.43 -7.12
N PRO A 158 -0.72 11.53 -7.89
CA PRO A 158 -1.83 12.43 -8.21
C PRO A 158 -2.88 11.77 -9.13
N ALA A 159 -2.47 10.77 -9.91
CA ALA A 159 -3.34 10.00 -10.79
C ALA A 159 -4.45 9.25 -10.02
N LEU A 160 -4.22 8.92 -8.74
CA LEU A 160 -5.16 8.20 -7.90
C LEU A 160 -6.05 9.12 -7.07
N GLY A 161 -5.79 10.43 -7.06
CA GLY A 161 -6.44 11.37 -6.15
C GLY A 161 -7.95 11.57 -6.36
N ASN A 162 -8.53 11.00 -7.43
CA ASN A 162 -9.96 11.08 -7.70
C ASN A 162 -10.72 9.77 -7.43
N VAL A 163 -10.03 8.68 -7.06
CA VAL A 163 -10.58 7.32 -7.01
C VAL A 163 -11.74 7.21 -6.02
N THR A 164 -11.57 7.70 -4.79
CA THR A 164 -12.62 7.66 -3.74
C THR A 164 -13.86 8.47 -4.10
N ALA A 165 -13.75 9.47 -4.99
CA ALA A 165 -14.88 10.24 -5.48
C ALA A 165 -15.66 9.55 -6.63
N ARG A 166 -15.19 8.39 -7.12
CA ARG A 166 -15.81 7.67 -8.23
C ARG A 166 -16.86 6.64 -7.80
N ASP A 167 -17.06 6.37 -6.51
CA ASP A 167 -17.99 5.33 -6.02
C ASP A 167 -17.82 4.02 -6.82
N LEU A 168 -16.61 3.46 -6.75
CA LEU A 168 -16.26 2.23 -7.44
C LEU A 168 -16.80 1.02 -6.68
N ASP A 169 -17.15 -0.03 -7.42
CA ASP A 169 -17.43 -1.34 -6.86
C ASP A 169 -16.14 -2.00 -6.36
N PHE A 170 -15.05 -1.86 -7.12
CA PHE A 170 -13.71 -2.28 -6.73
C PHE A 170 -12.62 -1.55 -7.53
N PHE A 171 -11.37 -1.75 -7.13
CA PHE A 171 -10.19 -1.24 -7.81
C PHE A 171 -9.21 -2.38 -8.12
N VAL A 172 -8.65 -2.40 -9.32
CA VAL A 172 -7.63 -3.38 -9.74
C VAL A 172 -6.24 -2.73 -9.66
N ALA A 173 -5.37 -3.29 -8.82
CA ALA A 173 -3.95 -2.98 -8.83
C ALA A 173 -3.26 -3.93 -9.81
N LEU A 174 -3.01 -3.42 -11.02
CA LEU A 174 -2.59 -4.16 -12.20
C LEU A 174 -1.06 -4.24 -12.28
N GLY A 175 -0.43 -4.92 -11.32
CA GLY A 175 1.02 -5.13 -11.34
C GLY A 175 1.84 -3.88 -11.00
N ASP A 176 3.17 -4.07 -10.92
CA ASP A 176 4.14 -3.01 -10.69
C ASP A 176 3.84 -2.15 -9.46
N THR A 177 3.41 -2.82 -8.40
CA THR A 177 2.88 -2.22 -7.18
C THR A 177 3.96 -1.84 -6.17
N VAL A 178 5.24 -2.06 -6.49
CA VAL A 178 6.36 -1.91 -5.55
C VAL A 178 7.71 -1.51 -6.15
N TYR A 179 8.05 -1.93 -7.38
CA TYR A 179 9.39 -1.77 -7.97
C TYR A 179 10.51 -2.21 -7.03
N ALA A 180 10.52 -3.49 -6.67
CA ALA A 180 11.46 -4.09 -5.70
C ALA A 180 12.92 -4.05 -6.16
N ASP A 181 13.14 -3.79 -7.44
CA ASP A 181 14.39 -3.80 -8.20
C ASP A 181 14.82 -2.40 -8.66
N VAL A 182 14.35 -1.37 -7.94
CA VAL A 182 14.83 0.00 -8.12
C VAL A 182 15.14 0.65 -6.76
N PRO A 183 16.27 1.39 -6.62
CA PRO A 183 16.60 2.05 -5.37
C PRO A 183 15.52 3.05 -4.93
N SER A 184 15.23 3.08 -3.64
CA SER A 184 14.36 4.08 -3.00
C SER A 184 14.83 4.37 -1.57
N PRO A 185 14.34 5.43 -0.90
CA PRO A 185 14.70 5.71 0.49
C PRO A 185 14.50 4.54 1.46
N ALA A 186 13.52 3.67 1.23
CA ALA A 186 13.30 2.48 2.05
C ALA A 186 14.38 1.39 1.83
N VAL A 187 14.91 1.27 0.62
CA VAL A 187 15.93 0.27 0.24
C VAL A 187 16.85 0.92 -0.80
N ASP A 188 17.97 1.48 -0.33
CA ASP A 188 18.95 2.20 -1.16
C ASP A 188 19.93 1.23 -1.85
N LYS A 189 19.37 0.32 -2.66
CA LYS A 189 20.13 -0.62 -3.49
C LYS A 189 19.32 -1.01 -4.73
N PRO A 190 19.96 -1.51 -5.80
CA PRO A 190 19.27 -1.83 -7.05
C PRO A 190 18.31 -3.03 -6.96
N GLN A 191 18.33 -3.84 -5.90
CA GLN A 191 17.45 -5.01 -5.79
C GLN A 191 17.17 -5.33 -4.33
N ALA A 192 15.89 -5.40 -3.94
CA ALA A 192 15.47 -6.04 -2.69
C ALA A 192 15.74 -7.54 -2.79
N GLU A 193 16.46 -8.09 -1.81
CA GLU A 193 16.88 -9.49 -1.82
C GLU A 193 16.33 -10.26 -0.62
N THR A 194 16.00 -9.56 0.46
CA THR A 194 15.46 -10.15 1.69
C THR A 194 14.00 -9.81 1.87
N VAL A 195 13.26 -10.67 2.58
CA VAL A 195 11.84 -10.41 2.90
C VAL A 195 11.67 -9.06 3.62
N ALA A 196 12.63 -8.67 4.48
CA ALA A 196 12.58 -7.39 5.16
C ALA A 196 12.64 -6.19 4.19
N GLU A 197 13.47 -6.28 3.17
CA GLU A 197 13.60 -5.25 2.13
C GLU A 197 12.35 -5.18 1.24
N PHE A 198 11.83 -6.32 0.79
CA PHE A 198 10.56 -6.35 0.04
C PHE A 198 9.41 -5.74 0.85
N ARG A 199 9.32 -6.06 2.15
CA ARG A 199 8.32 -5.45 3.05
C ARG A 199 8.54 -3.95 3.21
N ALA A 200 9.79 -3.49 3.31
CA ALA A 200 10.09 -2.07 3.42
C ALA A 200 9.64 -1.30 2.16
N LYS A 201 9.86 -1.86 0.97
CA LYS A 201 9.38 -1.29 -0.30
C LYS A 201 7.85 -1.21 -0.37
N HIS A 202 7.13 -2.29 -0.01
CA HIS A 202 5.66 -2.22 0.06
C HIS A 202 5.16 -1.23 1.12
N ALA A 203 5.84 -1.14 2.27
CA ALA A 203 5.48 -0.18 3.32
C ALA A 203 5.70 1.27 2.88
N GLU A 204 6.69 1.54 2.02
CA GLU A 204 6.93 2.86 1.43
C GLU A 204 5.82 3.27 0.46
N VAL A 205 5.39 2.36 -0.41
CA VAL A 205 4.27 2.57 -1.35
C VAL A 205 2.99 2.97 -0.64
N TYR A 206 2.69 2.30 0.47
CA TYR A 206 1.49 2.56 1.26
C TYR A 206 1.73 3.55 2.39
N GLY A 207 2.87 4.23 2.41
CA GLY A 207 3.26 5.17 3.46
C GLY A 207 2.70 6.57 3.23
N THR A 208 2.78 7.40 4.28
CA THR A 208 2.47 8.83 4.17
C THR A 208 3.65 9.58 3.59
N HIS A 209 3.39 10.36 2.54
CA HIS A 209 4.36 11.25 1.88
C HIS A 209 3.76 12.64 1.72
N LEU A 210 4.53 13.67 2.06
CA LEU A 210 4.06 15.07 2.03
C LEU A 210 2.70 15.25 2.77
N ASP A 211 2.57 14.62 3.94
CA ASP A 211 1.35 14.59 4.76
C ASP A 211 0.10 13.98 4.07
N MET A 212 0.31 13.19 3.00
CA MET A 212 -0.75 12.55 2.23
C MET A 212 -0.52 11.04 2.10
N ASN A 213 -1.60 10.27 2.16
CA ASN A 213 -1.58 8.84 1.88
C ASN A 213 -2.81 8.44 1.07
N THR A 214 -2.75 8.68 -0.25
CA THR A 214 -3.86 8.40 -1.18
C THR A 214 -4.25 6.92 -1.17
N TRP A 215 -3.28 6.01 -0.98
CA TRP A 215 -3.58 4.58 -0.90
C TRP A 215 -4.34 4.21 0.37
N ALA A 216 -4.00 4.78 1.53
CA ALA A 216 -4.74 4.50 2.75
C ALA A 216 -6.23 4.88 2.62
N GLU A 217 -6.52 6.00 1.95
CA GLU A 217 -7.90 6.43 1.68
C GLU A 217 -8.61 5.45 0.72
N ILE A 218 -7.98 5.13 -0.41
CA ILE A 218 -8.56 4.23 -1.41
C ILE A 218 -8.81 2.83 -0.83
N ARG A 219 -7.81 2.26 -0.15
CA ARG A 219 -7.86 0.91 0.39
C ARG A 219 -8.86 0.76 1.53
N ALA A 220 -9.12 1.83 2.29
CA ALA A 220 -10.13 1.83 3.33
C ALA A 220 -11.56 1.92 2.77
N ASP A 221 -11.77 2.55 1.60
CA ASP A 221 -13.11 2.81 1.05
C ASP A 221 -13.53 1.83 -0.07
N THR A 222 -12.56 1.33 -0.84
CA THR A 222 -12.77 0.52 -2.05
C THR A 222 -11.99 -0.79 -1.95
N ALA A 223 -12.66 -1.90 -2.26
CA ALA A 223 -12.02 -3.21 -2.30
C ALA A 223 -10.92 -3.26 -3.39
N ILE A 224 -9.75 -3.80 -3.05
CA ILE A 224 -8.63 -3.95 -3.99
C ILE A 224 -8.50 -5.40 -4.44
N PHE A 225 -8.40 -5.60 -5.75
CA PHE A 225 -7.91 -6.83 -6.37
C PHE A 225 -6.50 -6.56 -6.89
N ALA A 226 -5.51 -7.12 -6.22
CA ALA A 226 -4.10 -6.91 -6.57
C ALA A 226 -3.54 -8.13 -7.28
N MET A 227 -2.81 -7.90 -8.36
CA MET A 227 -2.07 -8.91 -9.09
C MET A 227 -0.61 -8.48 -9.25
N VAL A 228 0.24 -9.45 -9.51
CA VAL A 228 1.67 -9.24 -9.74
C VAL A 228 1.94 -8.97 -11.22
N ASP A 229 3.02 -8.25 -11.48
CA ASP A 229 3.79 -8.25 -12.71
C ASP A 229 5.25 -8.57 -12.35
N ASP A 230 6.21 -8.09 -13.12
CA ASP A 230 7.63 -8.39 -12.97
C ASP A 230 8.29 -7.63 -11.81
N HIS A 231 7.97 -6.35 -11.63
CA HIS A 231 8.59 -5.46 -10.64
C HIS A 231 8.24 -5.78 -9.17
N GLU A 232 7.31 -6.72 -8.91
CA GLU A 232 7.16 -7.35 -7.59
C GLU A 232 8.38 -8.19 -7.18
N VAL A 233 9.20 -8.59 -8.15
CA VAL A 233 10.39 -9.41 -7.95
C VAL A 233 11.60 -8.75 -8.61
N MET A 234 11.56 -8.62 -9.93
CA MET A 234 12.66 -8.22 -10.79
C MET A 234 12.16 -7.97 -12.23
N ASN A 235 12.42 -6.80 -12.79
CA ASN A 235 12.04 -6.39 -14.15
C ASN A 235 12.24 -7.51 -15.18
N ASP A 236 11.30 -7.69 -16.09
CA ASP A 236 11.25 -8.65 -17.19
C ASP A 236 11.46 -10.14 -16.81
N PHE A 237 11.20 -10.56 -15.56
CA PHE A 237 11.31 -11.99 -15.24
C PHE A 237 10.19 -12.81 -15.90
N ALA A 238 10.50 -14.03 -16.34
CA ALA A 238 9.50 -14.96 -16.86
C ALA A 238 9.35 -16.14 -15.90
N GLY A 239 8.32 -16.11 -15.04
CA GLY A 239 8.16 -17.08 -13.94
C GLY A 239 8.17 -18.56 -14.36
N GLY A 240 7.64 -18.86 -15.54
CA GLY A 240 7.60 -20.23 -16.10
C GLY A 240 8.82 -20.64 -16.92
N ALA A 241 9.85 -19.80 -17.02
CA ALA A 241 11.10 -20.12 -17.72
C ALA A 241 12.06 -20.91 -16.80
N PRO A 242 12.97 -21.72 -17.36
CA PRO A 242 14.03 -22.35 -16.58
C PRO A 242 14.89 -21.29 -15.87
N ALA A 243 15.18 -21.48 -14.58
CA ALA A 243 15.99 -20.54 -13.81
C ALA A 243 17.39 -20.34 -14.42
N ALA A 244 18.02 -21.42 -14.91
CA ALA A 244 19.31 -21.37 -15.59
C ALA A 244 19.35 -20.52 -16.88
N ALA A 245 18.20 -20.18 -17.46
CA ALA A 245 18.14 -19.35 -18.66
C ALA A 245 18.17 -17.84 -18.33
N ASP A 246 18.05 -17.47 -17.06
CA ASP A 246 18.00 -16.08 -16.61
C ASP A 246 19.13 -15.81 -15.60
N PRO A 247 20.23 -15.14 -16.01
CA PRO A 247 21.41 -14.94 -15.17
C PRO A 247 21.16 -14.04 -13.96
N ARG A 248 19.98 -13.41 -13.86
CA ARG A 248 19.61 -12.58 -12.72
C ARG A 248 19.15 -13.41 -11.52
N PHE A 249 18.82 -14.68 -11.72
CA PHE A 249 18.52 -15.65 -10.67
C PHE A 249 19.72 -16.59 -10.45
N PRO A 250 20.20 -16.80 -9.21
CA PRO A 250 21.38 -17.62 -8.94
C PRO A 250 21.14 -19.13 -9.09
N GLU A 251 19.89 -19.59 -9.04
CA GLU A 251 19.54 -21.00 -9.15
C GLU A 251 19.71 -21.54 -10.59
N THR A 252 20.25 -22.76 -10.71
CA THR A 252 20.54 -23.41 -12.00
C THR A 252 19.60 -24.58 -12.33
N ASP A 253 18.72 -24.95 -11.39
CA ASP A 253 17.70 -25.98 -11.57
C ASP A 253 16.32 -25.38 -11.31
N GLY A 254 15.29 -25.95 -11.92
CA GLY A 254 13.89 -25.53 -11.72
C GLY A 254 13.47 -24.32 -12.55
N LEU A 255 12.36 -23.70 -12.14
CA LEU A 255 11.74 -22.54 -12.79
C LEU A 255 12.04 -21.24 -12.04
N VAL A 256 11.95 -20.10 -12.72
CA VAL A 256 12.12 -18.78 -12.08
C VAL A 256 11.14 -18.59 -10.90
N ASN A 257 9.90 -19.08 -11.01
CA ASN A 257 8.90 -19.03 -9.93
C ASN A 257 9.13 -20.03 -8.79
N GLU A 258 10.25 -20.74 -8.79
CA GLU A 258 10.77 -21.60 -7.71
C GLU A 258 11.98 -20.99 -7.00
N THR A 259 12.53 -19.90 -7.54
CA THR A 259 13.74 -19.26 -7.01
C THR A 259 13.49 -18.61 -5.66
N VAL A 260 14.55 -18.47 -4.87
CA VAL A 260 14.50 -17.84 -3.55
C VAL A 260 14.08 -16.38 -3.66
N LEU A 261 14.53 -15.66 -4.68
CA LEU A 261 14.18 -14.25 -4.88
C LEU A 261 12.67 -14.10 -5.14
N TYR A 262 12.12 -14.89 -6.07
CA TYR A 262 10.69 -14.92 -6.35
C TYR A 262 9.87 -15.25 -5.10
N ALA A 263 10.26 -16.29 -4.36
CA ALA A 263 9.56 -16.70 -3.15
C ALA A 263 9.51 -15.59 -2.09
N ARG A 264 10.59 -14.82 -1.94
CA ARG A 264 10.66 -13.69 -1.01
C ARG A 264 9.78 -12.52 -1.45
N GLY A 265 9.77 -12.20 -2.74
CA GLY A 265 8.88 -11.17 -3.32
C GLY A 265 7.42 -11.53 -3.12
N MET A 266 7.01 -12.75 -3.50
CA MET A 266 5.62 -13.22 -3.33
C MET A 266 5.19 -13.30 -1.87
N GLN A 267 6.11 -13.65 -0.96
CA GLN A 267 5.82 -13.62 0.48
C GLN A 267 5.47 -12.21 0.97
N ALA A 268 6.20 -11.19 0.50
CA ALA A 268 5.92 -9.80 0.88
C ALA A 268 4.66 -9.26 0.18
N PHE A 269 4.50 -9.52 -1.12
CA PHE A 269 3.31 -9.14 -1.90
C PHE A 269 2.02 -9.67 -1.26
N THR A 270 1.99 -10.97 -0.94
CA THR A 270 0.84 -11.60 -0.28
C THR A 270 0.59 -11.01 1.10
N ALA A 271 1.65 -10.63 1.84
CA ALA A 271 1.50 -10.04 3.16
C ALA A 271 1.01 -8.58 3.11
N TYR A 272 1.28 -7.83 2.04
CA TYR A 272 0.96 -6.39 1.94
C TYR A 272 -0.33 -6.08 1.15
N ASN A 273 -0.94 -7.11 0.55
CA ASN A 273 -2.21 -7.01 -0.15
C ASN A 273 -3.30 -7.87 0.53
N PRO A 274 -4.58 -7.44 0.50
CA PRO A 274 -5.70 -8.17 1.11
C PRO A 274 -6.13 -9.38 0.26
N LEU A 275 -5.29 -10.40 0.18
CA LEU A 275 -5.49 -11.58 -0.66
C LEU A 275 -5.92 -12.80 0.14
N ALA A 276 -6.77 -13.63 -0.46
CA ALA A 276 -7.09 -14.96 0.02
C ALA A 276 -5.93 -15.89 -0.29
N ALA A 277 -5.51 -16.68 0.70
CA ALA A 277 -4.45 -17.66 0.53
C ALA A 277 -4.96 -18.84 -0.32
N THR A 278 -4.87 -18.71 -1.65
CA THR A 278 -5.25 -19.76 -2.60
C THR A 278 -4.06 -20.19 -3.43
N VAL A 279 -4.07 -21.46 -3.83
CA VAL A 279 -3.05 -22.06 -4.68
C VAL A 279 -3.73 -22.76 -5.85
N TYR A 280 -3.05 -22.81 -6.99
CA TYR A 280 -3.43 -23.74 -8.04
C TYR A 280 -3.25 -25.17 -7.50
N ALA A 281 -4.32 -25.97 -7.59
CA ALA A 281 -4.28 -27.39 -7.26
C ALA A 281 -3.27 -28.13 -8.17
N ALA A 282 -3.11 -29.45 -7.98
CA ALA A 282 -2.28 -30.27 -8.86
C ALA A 282 -2.82 -30.20 -10.31
N THR A 283 -2.25 -29.28 -11.09
CA THR A 283 -2.64 -28.96 -12.46
C THR A 283 -1.89 -29.82 -13.49
N ASP A 284 -1.06 -30.76 -13.01
CA ASP A 284 -0.11 -31.56 -13.80
C ASP A 284 0.90 -30.72 -14.61
N ASP A 285 1.00 -29.41 -14.34
CA ASP A 285 1.94 -28.48 -14.96
C ASP A 285 2.83 -27.86 -13.88
N ALA A 286 4.14 -28.09 -13.96
CA ALA A 286 5.12 -27.60 -12.99
C ALA A 286 5.13 -26.07 -12.85
N ARG A 287 4.70 -25.34 -13.89
CA ARG A 287 4.62 -23.88 -13.89
C ARG A 287 3.54 -23.36 -12.95
N THR A 288 2.48 -24.13 -12.71
CA THR A 288 1.31 -23.70 -11.93
C THR A 288 1.04 -24.57 -10.71
N ALA A 289 1.39 -25.86 -10.72
CA ALA A 289 1.06 -26.79 -9.64
C ALA A 289 1.63 -26.32 -8.29
N GLY A 290 0.75 -26.14 -7.30
CA GLY A 290 1.13 -25.69 -5.96
C GLY A 290 1.57 -24.22 -5.87
N ARG A 291 1.49 -23.45 -6.97
CA ARG A 291 1.83 -22.03 -6.97
C ARG A 291 0.69 -21.19 -6.40
N PRO A 292 1.01 -20.05 -5.75
CA PRO A 292 0.01 -19.05 -5.39
C PRO A 292 -0.87 -18.69 -6.58
N LYS A 293 -2.18 -18.61 -6.35
CA LYS A 293 -3.14 -18.09 -7.33
C LYS A 293 -3.36 -16.61 -7.01
N LEU A 294 -2.48 -15.79 -7.57
CA LEU A 294 -2.44 -14.33 -7.45
C LEU A 294 -3.03 -13.68 -8.70
#